data_AF-A0AAV8WI96-F1
#
_entry.id   AF-A0AAV8WI96-F1
#
_cell.length_a   1.000
_cell.length_b   1.000
_cell.length_c   1.000
_cell.angle_alpha   90.00
_cell.angle_beta   90.00
_cell.angle_gamma   90.00
#
_symmetry.space_group_name_H-M   'P 1'
#
loop_
_entity.id
_entity.type
_entity.pdbx_description
1 polymer ?
#
loop_
_entity_poly.entity_id
_entity_poly.type
_entity_poly.pdbx_seq_one_letter_code
_entity_poly.pdbx_strand_id
1 'polypeptide(L)'
;MNKYVFGSSPTCDMNEKFWDILAFCHQVSMLMVSEIRKRASNQSTEAASCAIAKFLEIENCEESSNGWMLLSTLNLLAAGDSTLVQVTYK
;
A
#
# COMPACT_ATOMS: atom_id res chain seq x y z
N MET A 1 8.77 -13.86 5.96
CA MET A 1 9.41 -13.24 4.76
C MET A 1 10.64 -12.38 5.06
N ASN A 2 11.70 -12.55 4.26
CA ASN A 2 12.96 -11.79 4.33
C ASN A 2 12.77 -10.35 3.79
N LYS A 3 12.99 -9.34 4.64
CA LYS A 3 13.04 -7.90 4.29
C LYS A 3 14.21 -7.49 3.36
N TYR A 4 14.97 -8.44 2.82
CA TYR A 4 16.23 -8.19 2.12
C TYR A 4 16.16 -8.24 0.58
N VAL A 5 15.03 -8.62 -0.01
CA VAL A 5 14.95 -8.81 -1.48
C VAL A 5 14.74 -7.49 -2.24
N PHE A 6 14.19 -6.46 -1.61
CA PHE A 6 13.91 -5.18 -2.26
C PHE A 6 14.94 -4.07 -1.99
N GLY A 7 15.98 -4.35 -1.18
CA GLY A 7 16.98 -3.35 -0.76
C GLY A 7 18.18 -3.17 -1.69
N SER A 8 18.27 -3.93 -2.79
CA SER A 8 19.50 -4.05 -3.58
C SER A 8 19.39 -3.54 -5.01
N SER A 9 18.23 -3.02 -5.42
CA SER A 9 18.05 -2.44 -6.75
C SER A 9 18.19 -0.92 -6.66
N PRO A 10 19.01 -0.27 -7.52
CA PRO A 10 19.12 1.18 -7.51
C PRO A 10 17.72 1.77 -7.74
N THR A 11 17.19 2.49 -6.76
CA THR A 11 15.89 3.16 -6.84
C THR A 11 15.80 4.12 -8.04
N CYS A 12 16.95 4.57 -8.55
CA CYS A 12 17.12 5.41 -9.72
C CYS A 12 16.65 4.77 -11.05
N ASP A 13 16.59 3.43 -11.15
CA ASP A 13 16.19 2.73 -12.39
C ASP A 13 14.67 2.64 -12.60
N MET A 14 13.87 2.89 -11.56
CA MET A 14 12.42 2.69 -11.63
C MET A 14 11.71 3.75 -12.47
N ASN A 15 12.16 5.00 -12.42
CA ASN A 15 11.54 6.10 -13.17
C ASN A 15 11.83 6.01 -14.68
N GLU A 16 13.02 5.49 -15.05
CA GLU A 16 13.40 5.31 -16.45
C GLU A 16 12.72 4.10 -17.11
N LYS A 17 12.37 3.05 -16.34
CA LYS A 17 11.74 1.83 -16.84
C LYS A 17 10.21 1.80 -16.68
N PHE A 18 9.68 2.55 -15.72
CA PHE A 18 8.24 2.64 -15.43
C PHE A 18 7.82 4.10 -15.38
N TRP A 19 7.63 4.69 -16.57
CA TRP A 19 7.22 6.10 -16.74
C TRP A 19 5.93 6.49 -16.00
N ASP A 20 5.09 5.50 -15.67
CA ASP A 20 3.79 5.71 -15.02
C ASP A 20 3.77 5.27 -13.54
N ILE A 21 4.94 5.07 -12.94
CA ILE A 21 5.07 4.64 -11.54
C ILE A 21 4.40 5.61 -10.55
N LEU A 22 4.38 6.90 -10.87
CA LEU A 22 3.68 7.92 -10.09
C LEU A 22 2.16 7.74 -10.14
N ALA A 23 1.60 7.52 -11.34
CA ALA A 23 0.17 7.26 -11.48
C ALA A 23 -0.21 5.95 -10.80
N PHE A 24 0.62 4.91 -10.93
CA PHE A 24 0.44 3.66 -10.21
C PHE A 24 0.42 3.86 -8.69
N CYS A 25 1.40 4.57 -8.13
CA CYS A 25 1.44 4.88 -6.70
C CYS A 25 0.20 5.64 -6.22
N HIS A 26 -0.25 6.62 -7.01
CA HIS A 26 -1.48 7.35 -6.72
C HIS A 26 -2.72 6.43 -6.71
N GLN A 27 -2.88 5.57 -7.71
CA GLN A 27 -4.00 4.63 -7.78
C GLN A 27 -4.01 3.63 -6.63
N VAL A 28 -2.83 3.09 -6.26
CA VAL A 28 -2.69 2.17 -5.13
C VAL A 28 -3.04 2.88 -3.81
N SER A 29 -2.59 4.12 -3.63
CA SER A 29 -2.92 4.94 -2.45
C SER A 29 -4.42 5.22 -2.35
N MET A 30 -5.05 5.60 -3.46
CA MET A 30 -6.50 5.84 -3.52
C MET A 30 -7.31 4.57 -3.26
N LEU A 31 -6.86 3.43 -3.77
CA LEU A 31 -7.50 2.15 -3.52
C LEU A 31 -7.47 1.80 -2.03
N MET A 32 -6.34 1.99 -1.36
CA MET A 32 -6.20 1.76 0.08
C MET A 32 -7.15 2.67 0.87
N VAL A 33 -7.18 3.97 0.56
CA VAL A 33 -8.11 4.92 1.19
C VAL A 33 -9.57 4.51 0.98
N SER A 34 -9.93 4.08 -0.24
CA SER A 34 -11.28 3.62 -0.57
C SER A 34 -11.68 2.40 0.26
N GLU A 35 -10.80 1.40 0.37
CA GLU A 35 -11.07 0.17 1.14
C GLU A 35 -11.16 0.41 2.65
N ILE A 36 -10.35 1.34 3.20
CA ILE A 36 -10.44 1.76 4.60
C ILE A 36 -11.75 2.52 4.85
N ARG A 37 -12.09 3.49 3.99
CA ARG A 37 -13.35 4.25 4.11
C ARG A 37 -14.57 3.32 4.03
N LYS A 38 -14.55 2.34 3.12
CA LYS A 38 -15.61 1.35 2.98
C LYS A 38 -15.84 0.56 4.27
N ARG A 39 -14.76 0.19 4.98
CA ARG A 39 -14.84 -0.53 6.27
C ARG A 39 -15.19 0.35 7.45
N ALA A 40 -14.89 1.64 7.40
CA ALA A 40 -15.28 2.58 8.44
C ALA A 40 -16.72 3.11 8.28
N SER A 41 -17.26 3.13 7.06
CA SER A 41 -18.55 3.74 6.75
C SER A 41 -19.71 3.06 7.47
N ASN A 42 -20.52 3.86 8.18
CA ASN A 42 -21.73 3.43 8.89
C ASN A 42 -21.50 2.33 9.95
N GLN A 43 -20.29 2.25 10.52
CA GLN A 43 -19.95 1.31 11.60
C GLN A 43 -19.62 2.04 12.89
N SER A 44 -19.79 1.37 14.04
CA SER A 44 -19.24 1.86 15.31
C SER A 44 -17.70 1.88 15.25
N THR A 45 -17.06 2.71 16.07
CA THR A 45 -15.59 2.80 16.12
C THR A 45 -14.93 1.45 16.31
N GLU A 46 -15.47 0.60 17.18
CA GLU A 46 -14.94 -0.73 17.46
C GLU A 46 -15.10 -1.69 16.27
N ALA A 47 -16.30 -1.74 15.67
CA ALA A 47 -16.57 -2.58 14.51
C ALA A 47 -15.69 -2.17 13.30
N ALA A 48 -15.59 -0.86 13.05
CA ALA A 48 -14.72 -0.31 12.02
C ALA A 48 -13.25 -0.71 12.24
N SER A 49 -12.75 -0.57 13.48
CA SER A 49 -11.37 -0.92 13.83
C SER A 49 -11.09 -2.41 13.61
N CYS A 50 -12.00 -3.29 14.04
CA CYS A 50 -11.87 -4.73 13.86
C CYS A 50 -11.90 -5.11 12.37
N ALA A 51 -12.79 -4.50 11.58
CA ALA A 51 -12.88 -4.75 10.14
C ALA A 51 -11.63 -4.30 9.37
N ILE A 52 -11.05 -3.16 9.74
CA ILE A 52 -9.80 -2.66 9.18
C ILE A 52 -8.63 -3.58 9.57
N ALA A 53 -8.52 -3.94 10.85
CA ALA A 53 -7.48 -4.84 11.34
C ALA A 53 -7.50 -6.16 10.58
N LYS A 54 -8.66 -6.82 10.49
CA LYS A 54 -8.83 -8.07 9.73
C LYS A 54 -8.45 -7.95 8.26
N PHE A 55 -8.74 -6.81 7.62
CA PHE A 55 -8.37 -6.60 6.22
C PHE A 55 -6.87 -6.47 6.01
N LEU A 56 -6.16 -5.88 6.98
CA LEU A 56 -4.72 -5.69 6.93
C LEU A 56 -3.95 -6.84 7.59
N GLU A 57 -4.64 -7.80 8.17
CA GLU A 57 -4.03 -8.93 8.85
C GLU A 57 -3.44 -9.92 7.83
N ILE A 58 -2.31 -10.50 8.22
CA ILE A 58 -1.69 -11.62 7.49
C ILE A 58 -2.40 -12.88 7.96
N GLU A 59 -3.26 -13.44 7.13
CA GLU A 59 -3.79 -14.78 7.38
C GLU A 59 -2.71 -15.84 7.11
N ASN A 60 -2.92 -17.07 7.60
CA ASN A 60 -1.94 -18.17 7.67
C ASN A 60 -1.26 -18.55 6.33
N CYS A 61 -1.71 -17.99 5.20
CA CYS A 61 -1.02 -17.97 3.92
C CYS A 61 -0.75 -16.50 3.50
N GLU A 62 0.52 -16.14 3.34
CA GLU A 62 1.00 -14.77 3.01
C GLU A 62 0.40 -14.21 1.68
N GLU A 63 -0.23 -15.04 0.85
CA GLU A 63 -0.80 -14.69 -0.47
C GLU A 63 -2.34 -14.49 -0.49
N SER A 64 -3.05 -14.73 0.63
CA SER A 64 -4.52 -14.73 0.62
C SER A 64 -5.16 -13.36 0.89
N SER A 65 -4.46 -12.47 1.60
CA SER A 65 -5.04 -11.23 2.10
C SER A 65 -4.82 -10.07 1.14
N ASN A 66 -5.89 -9.69 0.43
CA ASN A 66 -5.88 -8.56 -0.52
C ASN A 66 -5.42 -7.24 0.13
N GLY A 67 -5.79 -6.99 1.40
CA GLY A 67 -5.40 -5.77 2.09
C GLY A 67 -3.94 -5.77 2.53
N TRP A 68 -3.42 -6.92 2.96
CA TRP A 68 -1.99 -7.06 3.25
C TRP A 68 -1.12 -6.89 2.00
N MET A 69 -1.53 -7.44 0.85
CA MET A 69 -0.83 -7.22 -0.42
C MET A 69 -0.82 -5.74 -0.82
N LEU A 70 -1.95 -5.06 -0.65
CA LEU A 70 -2.07 -3.63 -0.93
C LEU A 70 -1.15 -2.78 -0.03
N LEU A 71 -1.14 -3.08 1.27
CA LEU A 71 -0.25 -2.44 2.25
C LEU A 71 1.23 -2.72 1.95
N SER A 72 1.56 -3.95 1.58
CA SER A 72 2.93 -4.34 1.19
C SER A 72 3.39 -3.62 -0.07
N THR A 73 2.49 -3.44 -1.05
CA THR A 73 2.74 -2.67 -2.27
C THR A 73 3.00 -1.21 -1.94
N LEU A 74 2.19 -0.58 -1.08
CA LEU A 74 2.42 0.78 -0.62
C LEU A 74 3.75 0.92 0.12
N ASN A 75 4.09 -0.03 0.98
CA ASN A 75 5.35 -0.02 1.71
C ASN A 75 6.56 -0.16 0.76
N LEU A 76 6.43 -0.96 -0.29
CA LEU A 76 7.46 -1.08 -1.33
C LEU A 76 7.63 0.22 -2.12
N LEU A 77 6.53 0.82 -2.56
CA LEU A 77 6.54 2.10 -3.28
C LEU A 77 7.10 3.22 -2.41
N ALA A 78 6.82 3.19 -1.10
CA ALA A 78 7.32 4.18 -0.16
C ALA A 78 8.79 4.04 0.22
N ALA A 79 9.35 2.84 0.06
CA ALA A 79 10.79 2.62 0.16
C ALA A 79 11.55 3.06 -1.11
N GLY A 80 10.83 3.42 -2.19
CA GLY A 80 11.38 3.98 -3.43
C GLY A 80 11.82 5.43 -3.29
N ASP A 81 12.07 6.10 -4.42
CA ASP A 81 12.47 7.50 -4.42
C ASP A 81 11.40 8.39 -3.74
N SER A 82 11.87 9.35 -2.94
CA SER A 82 11.05 10.26 -2.13
C SER A 82 10.02 11.07 -2.93
N THR A 83 10.21 11.18 -4.25
CA THR A 83 9.27 11.80 -5.19
C THR A 83 8.01 10.96 -5.44
N LEU A 84 8.00 9.66 -5.13
CA LEU A 84 6.88 8.76 -5.41
C LEU A 84 5.75 8.86 -4.39
N VAL A 85 6.05 9.19 -3.14
CA VAL A 85 5.07 9.33 -2.04
C VAL A 85 4.82 10.80 -1.72
N GLN A 86 5.26 11.73 -2.57
CA GLN A 86 5.03 13.14 -2.31
C GLN A 86 3.53 13.44 -2.43
N VAL A 87 2.87 13.48 -1.27
CA VAL A 87 1.47 13.85 -1.14
C VAL A 87 1.34 15.30 -1.58
N THR A 88 0.88 15.48 -2.82
CA THR A 88 0.52 16.80 -3.34
C THR A 88 -0.80 17.19 -2.69
N TYR A 89 -0.74 17.79 -1.50
CA TYR A 89 -1.84 18.61 -1.02
C TYR A 89 -1.82 19.92 -1.81
N LYS A 90 -2.84 20.13 -2.66
CA LYS A 90 -3.23 21.45 -3.16
C LYS A 90 -4.67 21.71 -2.75
#